data_AF-A0A662FWG3-F1
#
_entry.id   AF-A0A662FWG3-F1
#
_cell.length_a   1.000
_cell.length_b   1.000
_cell.length_c   1.000
_cell.angle_alpha   90.00
_cell.angle_beta   90.00
_cell.angle_gamma   90.00
#
_symmetry.space_group_name_H-M   'P 1'
#
loop_
_entity.id
_entity.type
_entity.pdbx_description
1 polymer ?
#
loop_
_entity_poly.entity_id
_entity_poly.type
_entity_poly.pdbx_seq_one_letter_code
_entity_poly.pdbx_strand_id
1 'polypeptide(L)'
;MSRRTGIDVKEIISSANPEELEFPIPSVDHADHVVYTALKGHVRLAADHLLHKEMIGKLENVIRNIIRKLDIVFHSSILSLGEGVEEKTNILNCARIYELMLEMALNFSGLESKKIIGFSEEELEKAVELIRRALNDWENFERSILGRAEIAKAVVEGMLAEMKKVMSKFYRPPGSMLSYMAKEIEKRLKEDSIMESFLTAAIDQLKNNIYYKIGEVGLCLFGNDYALGLRWMRHLGFVQVSTNPVLAAIAFEDDPSLWEGYKVESFCDDFKKVVEKH
;
A
#
# COMPACT_ATOMS: atom_id res chain seq x y z
N MET A 1 -28.09 -25.98 0.95
CA MET A 1 -27.01 -25.01 1.20
C MET A 1 -25.97 -25.15 0.09
N SER A 2 -26.15 -24.38 -0.97
CA SER A 2 -25.30 -24.43 -2.17
C SER A 2 -23.94 -23.81 -1.85
N ARG A 3 -22.86 -24.56 -2.09
CA ARG A 3 -21.50 -24.01 -2.16
C ARG A 3 -21.51 -22.92 -3.24
N ARG A 4 -21.44 -21.63 -2.86
CA ARG A 4 -21.11 -20.56 -3.80
C ARG A 4 -19.75 -20.93 -4.41
N THR A 5 -19.75 -21.17 -5.71
CA THR A 5 -18.53 -21.32 -6.53
C THR A 5 -17.63 -20.12 -6.23
N GLY A 6 -16.47 -20.40 -5.64
CA GLY A 6 -15.64 -19.43 -4.95
C GLY A 6 -15.14 -18.35 -5.89
N ILE A 7 -15.55 -17.12 -5.60
CA ILE A 7 -14.93 -15.93 -6.17
C ILE A 7 -13.52 -15.87 -5.58
N ASP A 8 -12.51 -15.91 -6.44
CA ASP A 8 -11.13 -15.74 -5.99
C ASP A 8 -10.85 -14.26 -5.73
N VAL A 9 -11.00 -13.86 -4.47
CA VAL A 9 -10.72 -12.50 -3.98
C VAL A 9 -9.32 -12.05 -4.39
N LYS A 10 -8.33 -12.95 -4.40
CA LYS A 10 -6.94 -12.62 -4.77
C LYS A 10 -6.83 -12.31 -6.25
N GLU A 11 -7.48 -13.10 -7.10
CA GLU A 11 -7.50 -12.87 -8.54
C GLU A 11 -8.17 -11.54 -8.88
N ILE A 12 -9.27 -11.19 -8.19
CA ILE A 12 -9.95 -9.90 -8.38
C ILE A 12 -9.03 -8.73 -8.02
N ILE A 13 -8.38 -8.79 -6.85
CA ILE A 13 -7.52 -7.70 -6.38
C ILE A 13 -6.28 -7.57 -7.29
N SER A 14 -5.63 -8.67 -7.63
CA SER A 14 -4.38 -8.66 -8.42
C SER A 14 -4.57 -8.28 -9.90
N SER A 15 -5.76 -8.50 -10.47
CA SER A 15 -6.07 -8.15 -11.87
C SER A 15 -6.69 -6.77 -12.04
N ALA A 16 -6.95 -6.04 -10.96
CA ALA A 16 -7.62 -4.75 -11.01
C ALA A 16 -6.65 -3.64 -11.44
N ASN A 17 -6.93 -3.04 -12.60
CA ASN A 17 -6.23 -1.84 -13.04
C ASN A 17 -6.84 -0.59 -12.36
N PRO A 18 -6.02 0.41 -12.01
CA PRO A 18 -6.51 1.72 -11.62
C PRO A 18 -7.35 2.35 -12.73
N GLU A 19 -8.38 3.09 -12.33
CA GLU A 19 -9.20 3.89 -13.24
C GLU A 19 -8.46 5.17 -13.63
N GLU A 20 -8.77 5.73 -14.80
CA GLU A 20 -8.23 7.02 -15.22
C GLU A 20 -8.71 8.14 -14.29
N LEU A 21 -7.79 9.03 -13.91
CA LEU A 21 -8.09 10.18 -13.07
C LEU A 21 -8.51 11.37 -13.94
N GLU A 22 -9.64 11.99 -13.58
CA GLU A 22 -10.11 13.21 -14.23
C GLU A 22 -9.23 14.41 -13.88
N PHE A 23 -9.08 15.35 -14.81
CA PHE A 23 -8.37 16.62 -14.58
C PHE A 23 -9.26 17.84 -14.85
N PRO A 24 -9.45 18.74 -13.87
CA PRO A 24 -8.94 18.67 -12.50
C PRO A 24 -9.66 17.60 -11.66
N ILE A 25 -8.98 17.05 -10.65
CA ILE A 25 -9.57 16.06 -9.75
C ILE A 25 -10.74 16.71 -8.97
N PRO A 26 -11.94 16.11 -8.95
CA PRO A 26 -13.12 16.69 -8.33
C PRO A 26 -13.11 16.51 -6.80
N SER A 27 -12.13 17.12 -6.13
CA SER A 27 -11.97 17.09 -4.67
C SER A 27 -12.08 18.48 -4.06
N VAL A 28 -12.76 18.60 -2.92
CA VAL A 28 -12.96 19.88 -2.21
C VAL A 28 -11.99 20.09 -1.05
N ASP A 29 -11.45 19.02 -0.48
CA ASP A 29 -10.45 19.06 0.59
C ASP A 29 -9.47 17.88 0.50
N HIS A 30 -8.47 17.83 1.40
CA HIS A 30 -7.49 16.74 1.40
C HIS A 30 -8.10 15.37 1.66
N ALA A 31 -9.13 15.27 2.51
CA ALA A 31 -9.74 13.99 2.81
C ALA A 31 -10.51 13.46 1.59
N ASP A 32 -11.27 14.32 0.91
CA ASP A 32 -11.94 13.99 -0.35
C ASP A 32 -10.96 13.61 -1.44
N HIS A 33 -9.83 14.31 -1.54
CA HIS A 33 -8.80 14.00 -2.51
C HIS A 33 -8.22 12.60 -2.30
N VAL A 34 -7.88 12.26 -1.05
CA VAL A 34 -7.34 10.93 -0.70
C VAL A 34 -8.36 9.84 -0.98
N VAL A 35 -9.60 10.03 -0.53
CA VAL A 35 -10.68 9.03 -0.71
C VAL A 35 -10.97 8.79 -2.18
N TYR A 36 -11.15 9.84 -2.98
CA TYR A 36 -11.43 9.73 -4.41
C TYR A 36 -10.30 8.98 -5.13
N THR A 37 -9.06 9.44 -4.94
CA THR A 37 -7.87 8.88 -5.60
C THR A 37 -7.65 7.41 -5.23
N ALA A 38 -7.83 7.05 -3.95
CA ALA A 38 -7.70 5.68 -3.50
C ALA A 38 -8.81 4.76 -4.04
N LEU A 39 -10.07 5.22 -4.03
CA LEU A 39 -11.19 4.43 -4.55
C LEU A 39 -11.12 4.25 -6.07
N LYS A 40 -10.37 5.09 -6.79
CA LYS A 40 -10.01 4.88 -8.21
C LYS A 40 -8.84 3.90 -8.42
N GLY A 41 -8.26 3.36 -7.35
CA GLY A 41 -7.17 2.38 -7.40
C GLY A 41 -5.77 2.98 -7.27
N HIS A 42 -5.63 4.29 -7.08
CA HIS A 42 -4.34 4.97 -6.91
C HIS A 42 -3.97 5.10 -5.43
N VAL A 43 -4.00 3.98 -4.71
CA VAL A 43 -3.91 3.93 -3.25
C VAL A 43 -2.62 4.55 -2.70
N ARG A 44 -1.47 4.21 -3.31
CA ARG A 44 -0.15 4.73 -2.90
C ARG A 44 -0.05 6.24 -3.12
N LEU A 45 -0.53 6.73 -4.27
CA LEU A 45 -0.58 8.15 -4.59
C LEU A 45 -1.47 8.91 -3.59
N ALA A 46 -2.63 8.34 -3.25
CA ALA A 46 -3.52 8.90 -2.25
C ALA A 46 -2.86 8.98 -0.86
N ALA A 47 -2.16 7.93 -0.43
CA ALA A 47 -1.43 7.94 0.84
C ALA A 47 -0.30 9.00 0.85
N ASP A 48 0.36 9.20 -0.28
CA ASP A 48 1.48 10.14 -0.43
C ASP A 48 1.06 11.61 -0.40
N HIS A 49 -0.18 11.91 -0.79
CA HIS A 49 -0.77 13.25 -0.69
C HIS A 49 -0.67 13.84 0.72
N LEU A 50 -0.68 12.99 1.75
CA LEU A 50 -0.60 13.42 3.15
C LEU A 50 0.83 13.70 3.62
N LEU A 51 1.86 13.30 2.88
CA LEU A 51 3.25 13.61 3.18
C LEU A 51 3.62 15.00 2.64
N HIS A 52 2.91 16.02 3.13
CA HIS A 52 3.11 17.39 2.73
C HIS A 52 3.15 18.31 3.95
N LYS A 53 3.98 19.36 3.91
CA LYS A 53 4.17 20.29 5.04
C LYS A 53 2.88 21.02 5.45
N GLU A 54 1.92 21.15 4.54
CA GLU A 54 0.61 21.72 4.85
C GLU A 54 -0.18 20.91 5.89
N MET A 55 0.12 19.61 6.02
CA MET A 55 -0.56 18.70 6.95
C MET A 55 -0.08 18.85 8.40
N ILE A 56 1.01 19.58 8.65
CA ILE A 56 1.57 19.74 10.00
C ILE A 56 0.53 20.40 10.91
N GLY A 57 0.20 19.74 12.02
CA GLY A 57 -0.83 20.17 12.97
C GLY A 57 -2.27 19.94 12.49
N LYS A 58 -2.48 19.32 11.33
CA LYS A 58 -3.81 19.01 10.76
C LYS A 58 -4.01 17.51 10.53
N LEU A 59 -2.97 16.69 10.66
CA LEU A 59 -2.97 15.30 10.21
C LEU A 59 -4.07 14.49 10.89
N GLU A 60 -4.21 14.64 12.21
CA GLU A 60 -5.23 13.94 13.00
C GLU A 60 -6.65 14.22 12.46
N ASN A 61 -6.97 15.48 12.21
CA ASN A 61 -8.29 15.89 11.73
C ASN A 61 -8.57 15.37 10.32
N VAL A 62 -7.58 15.42 9.43
CA VAL A 62 -7.69 14.91 8.05
C VAL A 62 -7.90 13.40 8.06
N ILE A 63 -7.13 12.65 8.86
CA ILE A 63 -7.28 11.20 8.99
C ILE A 63 -8.66 10.82 9.53
N ARG A 64 -9.18 11.53 10.54
CA ARG A 64 -10.54 11.29 11.04
C ARG A 64 -11.59 11.47 9.96
N ASN A 65 -11.44 12.47 9.09
CA ASN A 65 -12.36 12.72 7.99
C ASN A 65 -12.24 11.66 6.88
N ILE A 66 -11.02 11.22 6.56
CA ILE A 66 -10.79 10.10 5.64
C ILE A 66 -11.48 8.83 6.18
N ILE A 67 -11.21 8.47 7.45
CA ILE A 67 -11.82 7.30 8.09
C ILE A 67 -13.34 7.38 8.01
N ARG A 68 -13.97 8.50 8.39
CA ARG A 68 -15.44 8.65 8.31
C ARG A 68 -16.00 8.42 6.92
N LYS A 69 -15.35 8.96 5.88
CA LYS A 69 -15.82 8.81 4.48
C LYS A 69 -15.66 7.37 4.02
N LEU A 70 -14.53 6.74 4.32
CA LEU A 70 -14.28 5.34 3.96
C LEU A 70 -15.12 4.36 4.77
N ASP A 71 -15.46 4.70 6.00
CA ASP A 71 -16.31 3.88 6.86
C ASP A 71 -17.67 3.62 6.22
N ILE A 72 -18.27 4.66 5.64
CA ILE A 72 -19.54 4.57 4.91
C ILE A 72 -19.41 3.64 3.70
N VAL A 73 -18.34 3.81 2.91
CA VAL A 73 -18.10 3.00 1.70
C VAL A 73 -17.79 1.55 2.05
N PHE A 74 -16.99 1.32 3.10
CA PHE A 74 -16.61 -0.01 3.55
C PHE A 74 -17.82 -0.78 4.04
N HIS A 75 -18.62 -0.18 4.94
CA HIS A 75 -19.78 -0.84 5.50
C HIS A 75 -20.84 -1.13 4.43
N SER A 76 -21.09 -0.20 3.50
CA SER A 76 -22.02 -0.45 2.40
C SER A 76 -21.53 -1.58 1.49
N SER A 77 -20.25 -1.58 1.11
CA SER A 77 -19.67 -2.64 0.28
C SER A 77 -19.71 -4.02 0.95
N ILE A 78 -19.40 -4.13 2.25
CA ILE A 78 -19.48 -5.41 2.98
C ILE A 78 -20.93 -5.91 3.10
N LEU A 79 -21.90 -5.03 3.37
CA LEU A 79 -23.31 -5.42 3.42
C LEU A 79 -23.80 -5.91 2.06
N SER A 80 -23.48 -5.20 0.98
CA SER A 80 -23.80 -5.62 -0.39
C SER A 80 -23.16 -6.96 -0.77
N LEU A 81 -21.94 -7.24 -0.28
CA LEU A 81 -21.29 -8.55 -0.46
C LEU A 81 -22.05 -9.67 0.27
N GLY A 82 -22.54 -9.41 1.48
CA GLY A 82 -23.40 -10.35 2.20
C GLY A 82 -24.67 -10.70 1.42
N GLU A 83 -25.22 -9.73 0.70
CA GLU A 83 -26.40 -9.88 -0.17
C GLU A 83 -26.06 -10.49 -1.55
N GLY A 84 -24.79 -10.55 -1.95
CA GLY A 84 -24.32 -11.05 -3.24
C GLY A 84 -24.48 -10.07 -4.41
N VAL A 85 -24.43 -8.76 -4.12
CA VAL A 85 -24.59 -7.67 -5.11
C VAL A 85 -23.24 -7.05 -5.45
N GLU A 86 -22.98 -6.82 -6.74
CA GLU A 86 -21.79 -6.13 -7.26
C GLU A 86 -20.47 -6.61 -6.64
N GLU A 87 -20.32 -7.94 -6.52
CA GLU A 87 -19.29 -8.56 -5.68
C GLU A 87 -17.87 -8.07 -6.04
N LYS A 88 -17.56 -7.90 -7.33
CA LYS A 88 -16.24 -7.42 -7.77
C LYS A 88 -15.94 -5.99 -7.30
N THR A 89 -16.84 -5.04 -7.55
CA THR A 89 -16.64 -3.63 -7.19
C THR A 89 -16.52 -3.47 -5.68
N ASN A 90 -17.36 -4.17 -4.92
CA ASN A 90 -17.35 -4.10 -3.47
C ASN A 90 -16.10 -4.72 -2.85
N ILE A 91 -15.61 -5.85 -3.39
CA ILE A 91 -14.31 -6.42 -3.00
C ILE A 91 -13.18 -5.41 -3.24
N LEU A 92 -13.16 -4.76 -4.41
CA LEU A 92 -12.12 -3.80 -4.75
C LEU A 92 -12.15 -2.55 -3.87
N ASN A 93 -13.33 -2.02 -3.55
CA ASN A 93 -13.47 -0.89 -2.62
C ASN A 93 -12.89 -1.26 -1.25
N CYS A 94 -13.28 -2.38 -0.68
CA CYS A 94 -12.75 -2.84 0.62
C CYS A 94 -11.24 -3.06 0.57
N ALA A 95 -10.72 -3.68 -0.48
CA ALA A 95 -9.29 -3.92 -0.65
C ALA A 95 -8.49 -2.61 -0.73
N ARG A 96 -8.95 -1.65 -1.54
CA ARG A 96 -8.34 -0.32 -1.69
C ARG A 96 -8.36 0.45 -0.36
N ILE A 97 -9.42 0.32 0.43
CA ILE A 97 -9.56 0.95 1.75
C ILE A 97 -8.54 0.40 2.75
N TYR A 98 -8.40 -0.93 2.83
CA TYR A 98 -7.39 -1.56 3.68
C TYR A 98 -5.98 -1.17 3.27
N GLU A 99 -5.67 -1.28 1.98
CA GLU A 99 -4.34 -0.94 1.45
C GLU A 99 -4.02 0.54 1.73
N LEU A 100 -4.98 1.46 1.56
CA LEU A 100 -4.78 2.89 1.84
C LEU A 100 -4.38 3.13 3.29
N MET A 101 -5.10 2.52 4.22
CA MET A 101 -4.81 2.66 5.64
C MET A 101 -3.42 2.13 6.00
N LEU A 102 -3.04 0.96 5.47
CA LEU A 102 -1.72 0.38 5.69
C LEU A 102 -0.63 1.30 5.10
N GLU A 103 -0.78 1.74 3.87
CA GLU A 103 0.17 2.63 3.19
C GLU A 103 0.32 3.98 3.91
N MET A 104 -0.77 4.55 4.43
CA MET A 104 -0.73 5.76 5.27
C MET A 104 0.03 5.52 6.58
N ALA A 105 -0.23 4.42 7.29
CA ALA A 105 0.44 4.14 8.55
C ALA A 105 1.94 3.85 8.37
N LEU A 106 2.33 3.19 7.27
CA LEU A 106 3.73 3.00 6.89
C LEU A 106 4.40 4.32 6.51
N ASN A 107 3.72 5.20 5.76
CA ASN A 107 4.16 6.57 5.47
C ASN A 107 4.49 7.33 6.76
N PHE A 108 3.56 7.33 7.72
CA PHE A 108 3.71 8.04 8.98
C PHE A 108 4.79 7.42 9.89
N SER A 109 5.01 6.12 9.79
CA SER A 109 6.07 5.43 10.55
C SER A 109 7.46 5.57 9.92
N GLY A 110 7.55 5.92 8.64
CA GLY A 110 8.79 6.10 7.90
C GLY A 110 9.58 7.34 8.33
N LEU A 111 10.88 7.39 8.01
CA LEU A 111 11.72 8.54 8.35
C LEU A 111 11.30 9.83 7.63
N GLU A 112 10.67 9.73 6.46
CA GLU A 112 10.23 10.87 5.66
C GLU A 112 9.24 11.78 6.41
N SER A 113 8.30 11.18 7.14
CA SER A 113 7.26 11.90 7.88
C SER A 113 7.87 12.82 8.95
N LYS A 114 8.86 12.31 9.69
CA LYS A 114 9.52 13.02 10.80
C LYS A 114 10.65 13.94 10.31
N LYS A 115 11.52 13.46 9.42
CA LYS A 115 12.77 14.17 9.05
C LYS A 115 12.61 15.13 7.87
N ILE A 116 11.76 14.79 6.90
CA ILE A 116 11.58 15.59 5.67
C ILE A 116 10.38 16.51 5.80
N ILE A 117 9.23 15.96 6.20
CA ILE A 117 8.01 16.74 6.35
C ILE A 117 8.02 17.53 7.66
N GLY A 118 8.35 16.87 8.77
CA GLY A 118 8.49 17.52 10.08
C GLY A 118 7.27 17.39 10.97
N PHE A 119 6.52 16.29 10.86
CA PHE A 119 5.44 15.99 11.80
C PHE A 119 5.97 15.73 13.22
N SER A 120 5.19 16.09 14.23
CA SER A 120 5.55 15.78 15.63
C SER A 120 5.32 14.30 15.93
N GLU A 121 6.06 13.75 16.90
CA GLU A 121 5.87 12.35 17.32
C GLU A 121 4.44 12.11 17.82
N GLU A 122 3.89 13.05 18.60
CA GLU A 122 2.51 12.98 19.09
C GLU A 122 1.48 12.92 17.95
N GLU A 123 1.67 13.73 16.90
CA GLU A 123 0.76 13.76 15.75
C GLU A 123 0.82 12.44 14.97
N LEU A 124 2.02 11.88 14.77
CA LEU A 124 2.23 10.60 14.10
C LEU A 124 1.68 9.42 14.91
N GLU A 125 1.88 9.40 16.23
CA GLU A 125 1.36 8.35 17.10
C GLU A 125 -0.17 8.33 17.11
N LYS A 126 -0.80 9.51 17.23
CA LYS A 126 -2.26 9.63 17.15
C LYS A 126 -2.79 9.22 15.78
N ALA A 127 -2.12 9.61 14.70
CA ALA A 127 -2.47 9.23 13.33
C ALA A 127 -2.46 7.70 13.14
N VAL A 128 -1.36 7.04 13.52
CA VAL A 128 -1.22 5.58 13.42
C VAL A 128 -2.24 4.86 14.32
N GLU A 129 -2.52 5.40 15.51
CA GLU A 129 -3.53 4.83 16.41
C GLU A 129 -4.95 4.88 15.83
N LEU A 130 -5.32 5.99 15.18
CA LEU A 130 -6.63 6.10 14.53
C LEU A 130 -6.79 5.10 13.39
N ILE A 131 -5.75 4.98 12.55
CA ILE A 131 -5.72 4.00 11.46
C ILE A 131 -5.83 2.58 12.01
N ARG A 132 -5.06 2.27 13.05
CA ARG A 132 -5.06 0.97 13.70
C ARG A 132 -6.44 0.57 14.20
N ARG A 133 -7.16 1.49 14.86
CA ARG A 133 -8.53 1.22 15.33
C ARG A 133 -9.49 0.95 14.17
N ALA A 134 -9.45 1.82 13.14
CA ALA A 134 -10.31 1.65 11.97
C ALA A 134 -10.07 0.30 11.26
N LEU A 135 -8.81 -0.09 11.07
CA LEU A 135 -8.45 -1.39 10.49
C LEU A 135 -9.01 -2.57 11.29
N ASN A 136 -8.92 -2.53 12.63
CA ASN A 136 -9.49 -3.57 13.48
C ASN A 136 -11.02 -3.61 13.41
N ASP A 137 -11.67 -2.44 13.44
CA ASP A 137 -13.12 -2.34 13.36
C ASP A 137 -13.64 -2.90 12.04
N TRP A 138 -12.99 -2.56 10.93
CA TRP A 138 -13.32 -3.04 9.59
C TRP A 138 -13.07 -4.55 9.41
N GLU A 139 -11.95 -5.07 9.90
CA GLU A 139 -11.67 -6.52 9.86
C GLU A 139 -12.72 -7.31 10.66
N ASN A 140 -13.09 -6.82 11.84
CA ASN A 140 -14.14 -7.43 12.65
C ASN A 140 -15.50 -7.36 11.98
N PHE A 141 -15.81 -6.24 11.32
CA PHE A 141 -17.07 -6.08 10.59
C PHE A 141 -17.14 -7.04 9.40
N GLU A 142 -16.09 -7.12 8.58
CA GLU A 142 -15.97 -8.08 7.48
C GLU A 142 -16.19 -9.51 7.98
N ARG A 143 -15.50 -9.91 9.04
CA ARG A 143 -15.65 -11.25 9.65
C ARG A 143 -17.05 -11.50 10.17
N SER A 144 -17.73 -10.48 10.72
CA SER A 144 -19.08 -10.62 11.25
C SER A 144 -20.14 -10.88 10.18
N ILE A 145 -19.97 -10.30 8.99
CA ILE A 145 -20.93 -10.40 7.87
C ILE A 145 -20.59 -11.56 6.95
N LEU A 146 -19.31 -11.73 6.59
CA LEU A 146 -18.85 -12.72 5.62
C LEU A 146 -18.33 -14.01 6.27
N GLY A 147 -18.25 -14.06 7.60
CA GLY A 147 -17.76 -15.19 8.40
C GLY A 147 -16.24 -15.30 8.49
N ARG A 148 -15.50 -14.64 7.58
CA ARG A 148 -14.03 -14.58 7.51
C ARG A 148 -13.59 -13.23 6.96
N ALA A 149 -12.35 -12.85 7.26
CA ALA A 149 -11.73 -11.64 6.72
C ALA A 149 -10.86 -11.97 5.49
N GLU A 150 -11.48 -12.47 4.42
CA GLU A 150 -10.77 -12.93 3.21
C GLU A 150 -10.17 -11.78 2.39
N ILE A 151 -10.84 -10.62 2.35
CA ILE A 151 -10.35 -9.40 1.69
C ILE A 151 -9.14 -8.86 2.45
N ALA A 152 -9.26 -8.74 3.78
CA ALA A 152 -8.16 -8.32 4.64
C ALA A 152 -6.92 -9.21 4.44
N LYS A 153 -7.12 -10.54 4.46
CA LYS A 153 -6.06 -11.52 4.21
C LYS A 153 -5.42 -11.35 2.84
N ALA A 154 -6.23 -11.20 1.79
CA ALA A 154 -5.73 -11.07 0.43
C ALA A 154 -4.87 -9.80 0.23
N VAL A 155 -5.25 -8.68 0.84
CA VAL A 155 -4.47 -7.43 0.81
C VAL A 155 -3.10 -7.63 1.46
N VAL A 156 -3.06 -8.18 2.69
CA VAL A 156 -1.80 -8.41 3.41
C VAL A 156 -0.89 -9.40 2.68
N GLU A 157 -1.45 -10.50 2.17
CA GLU A 157 -0.69 -11.48 1.39
C GLU A 157 -0.15 -10.86 0.09
N GLY A 158 -0.92 -9.98 -0.57
CA GLY A 158 -0.49 -9.21 -1.73
C GLY A 158 0.72 -8.33 -1.41
N MET A 159 0.64 -7.51 -0.36
CA MET A 159 1.76 -6.66 0.07
C MET A 159 3.02 -7.47 0.41
N LEU A 160 2.87 -8.60 1.12
CA LEU A 160 4.00 -9.48 1.45
C LEU A 160 4.59 -10.17 0.23
N ALA A 161 3.76 -10.56 -0.75
CA ALA A 161 4.23 -11.15 -2.00
C ALA A 161 5.11 -10.15 -2.77
N GLU A 162 4.66 -8.90 -2.89
CA GLU A 162 5.43 -7.82 -3.53
C GLU A 162 6.80 -7.60 -2.86
N MET A 163 6.83 -7.56 -1.52
CA MET A 163 8.10 -7.45 -0.79
C MET A 163 9.04 -8.63 -1.04
N LYS A 164 8.48 -9.86 -1.14
CA LYS A 164 9.28 -11.08 -1.35
C LYS A 164 9.86 -11.18 -2.75
N LYS A 165 9.21 -10.60 -3.76
CA LYS A 165 9.69 -10.57 -5.16
C LYS A 165 11.02 -9.83 -5.29
N VAL A 166 11.24 -8.80 -4.48
CA VAL A 166 12.39 -7.90 -4.60
C VAL A 166 13.71 -8.66 -4.53
N MET A 167 14.42 -8.72 -5.67
CA MET A 167 15.73 -9.36 -5.84
C MET A 167 15.75 -10.83 -5.43
N SER A 168 14.60 -11.51 -5.59
CA SER A 168 14.39 -12.87 -5.10
C SER A 168 15.30 -13.92 -5.76
N LYS A 169 15.72 -13.68 -7.01
CA LYS A 169 16.58 -14.57 -7.80
C LYS A 169 18.06 -14.21 -7.76
N PHE A 170 18.41 -12.99 -7.32
CA PHE A 170 19.76 -12.44 -7.42
C PHE A 170 20.60 -12.59 -6.15
N TYR A 171 19.98 -12.61 -4.98
CA TYR A 171 20.69 -12.83 -3.72
C TYR A 171 20.64 -14.29 -3.28
N ARG A 172 21.75 -14.77 -2.69
CA ARG A 172 21.77 -16.04 -1.95
C ARG A 172 20.87 -15.94 -0.71
N PRO A 173 20.37 -17.06 -0.16
CA PRO A 173 19.62 -17.06 1.09
C PRO A 173 20.33 -16.23 2.18
N PRO A 174 19.60 -15.40 2.95
CA PRO A 174 18.14 -15.37 3.10
C PRO A 174 17.35 -14.57 2.04
N GLY A 175 18.01 -13.94 1.06
CA GLY A 175 17.41 -13.07 0.05
C GLY A 175 17.69 -11.59 0.30
N SER A 176 16.96 -10.70 -0.39
CA SER A 176 17.02 -9.25 -0.13
C SER A 176 16.52 -8.89 1.27
N MET A 177 16.88 -7.70 1.74
CA MET A 177 16.44 -7.19 3.04
C MET A 177 14.90 -7.09 3.12
N LEU A 178 14.22 -6.66 2.04
CA LEU A 178 12.76 -6.62 1.97
C LEU A 178 12.13 -8.02 1.99
N SER A 179 12.72 -8.98 1.26
CA SER A 179 12.26 -10.37 1.28
C SER A 179 12.42 -11.01 2.66
N TYR A 180 13.50 -10.68 3.37
CA TYR A 180 13.71 -11.09 4.75
C TYR A 180 12.68 -10.47 5.71
N MET A 181 12.47 -9.15 5.63
CA MET A 181 11.45 -8.45 6.43
C MET A 181 10.06 -9.07 6.22
N ALA A 182 9.67 -9.35 4.97
CA ALA A 182 8.38 -9.96 4.67
C ALA A 182 8.20 -11.33 5.34
N LYS A 183 9.25 -12.17 5.35
CA LYS A 183 9.24 -13.47 6.06
C LYS A 183 9.12 -13.29 7.58
N GLU A 184 9.76 -12.27 8.15
CA GLU A 184 9.67 -11.98 9.58
C GLU A 184 8.29 -11.41 9.97
N ILE A 185 7.67 -10.60 9.11
CA ILE A 185 6.30 -10.11 9.30
C ILE A 185 5.31 -11.28 9.25
N GLU A 186 5.43 -12.14 8.23
CA GLU A 186 4.53 -13.28 8.01
C GLU A 186 4.51 -14.23 9.22
N LYS A 187 5.65 -14.48 9.87
CA LYS A 187 5.74 -15.31 11.09
C LYS A 187 4.95 -14.75 12.29
N ARG A 188 4.65 -13.45 12.28
CA ARG A 188 3.97 -12.75 13.38
C ARG A 188 2.48 -12.50 13.11
N LEU A 189 2.00 -12.86 11.91
CA LEU A 189 0.60 -12.71 11.56
C LEU A 189 -0.29 -13.62 12.42
N LYS A 190 -1.44 -13.08 12.80
CA LYS A 190 -2.47 -13.79 13.55
C LYS A 190 -3.75 -13.83 12.73
N GLU A 191 -4.35 -14.99 12.58
CA GLU A 191 -5.53 -15.20 11.72
C GLU A 191 -6.81 -14.51 12.24
N ASP A 192 -6.89 -14.29 13.56
CA ASP A 192 -7.96 -13.58 14.24
C ASP A 192 -7.78 -12.05 14.25
N SER A 193 -6.62 -11.54 13.82
CA SER A 193 -6.27 -10.12 13.87
C SER A 193 -5.20 -9.79 12.82
N ILE A 194 -5.55 -9.95 11.55
CA ILE A 194 -4.64 -9.90 10.41
C ILE A 194 -4.05 -8.50 10.24
N MET A 195 -4.90 -7.47 10.23
CA MET A 195 -4.51 -6.08 9.98
C MET A 195 -3.63 -5.54 11.11
N GLU A 196 -4.03 -5.74 12.36
CA GLU A 196 -3.25 -5.32 13.53
C GLU A 196 -1.89 -6.00 13.59
N SER A 197 -1.88 -7.34 13.43
CA SER A 197 -0.64 -8.12 13.53
C SER A 197 0.31 -7.78 12.40
N PHE A 198 -0.19 -7.59 11.18
CA PHE A 198 0.59 -7.10 10.04
C PHE A 198 1.15 -5.70 10.32
N LEU A 199 0.29 -4.73 10.67
CA LEU A 199 0.70 -3.34 10.85
C LEU A 199 1.75 -3.21 11.96
N THR A 200 1.51 -3.87 13.10
CA THR A 200 2.46 -3.88 14.22
C THR A 200 3.78 -4.50 13.82
N ALA A 201 3.77 -5.66 13.15
CA ALA A 201 5.00 -6.32 12.71
C ALA A 201 5.74 -5.51 11.64
N ALA A 202 5.04 -4.88 10.71
CA ALA A 202 5.63 -4.06 9.65
C ALA A 202 6.30 -2.80 10.22
N ILE A 203 5.62 -2.08 11.14
CA ILE A 203 6.20 -0.92 11.83
C ILE A 203 7.41 -1.34 12.66
N ASP A 204 7.33 -2.47 13.37
CA ASP A 204 8.44 -2.98 14.17
C ASP A 204 9.66 -3.34 13.30
N GLN A 205 9.44 -4.04 12.18
CA GLN A 205 10.52 -4.35 11.22
C GLN A 205 11.12 -3.08 10.61
N LEU A 206 10.31 -2.07 10.29
CA LEU A 206 10.79 -0.79 9.78
C LEU A 206 11.67 -0.08 10.81
N LYS A 207 11.16 0.17 12.03
CA LYS A 207 11.87 0.95 13.06
C LYS A 207 13.08 0.23 13.64
N ASN A 208 13.06 -1.10 13.71
CA ASN A 208 14.21 -1.88 14.18
C ASN A 208 15.28 -2.12 13.12
N ASN A 209 14.99 -1.80 11.86
CA ASN A 209 15.94 -1.92 10.78
C ASN A 209 17.16 -1.02 11.03
N ILE A 210 18.36 -1.54 10.75
CA ILE A 210 19.61 -0.80 10.92
C ILE A 210 19.65 0.47 10.05
N TYR A 211 19.07 0.44 8.85
CA TYR A 211 18.99 1.60 7.95
C TYR A 211 18.12 2.70 8.56
N TYR A 212 16.98 2.34 9.14
CA TYR A 212 16.13 3.31 9.87
C TYR A 212 16.89 3.97 11.02
N LYS A 213 17.58 3.17 11.84
CA LYS A 213 18.35 3.68 12.99
C LYS A 213 19.48 4.62 12.57
N ILE A 214 20.22 4.27 11.52
CA ILE A 214 21.30 5.12 10.98
C ILE A 214 20.74 6.43 10.40
N GLY A 215 19.62 6.36 9.67
CA GLY A 215 18.95 7.54 9.13
C GLY A 215 18.40 8.45 10.24
N GLU A 216 17.88 7.87 11.32
CA GLU A 216 17.37 8.63 12.47
C GLU A 216 18.46 9.48 13.15
N VAL A 217 19.67 8.94 13.31
CA VAL A 217 20.82 9.65 13.90
C VAL A 217 21.57 10.54 12.90
N GLY A 218 21.12 10.61 11.64
CA GLY A 218 21.68 11.49 10.62
C GLY A 218 23.07 11.08 10.12
N LEU A 219 23.46 9.81 10.30
CA LEU A 219 24.80 9.33 9.96
C LEU A 219 24.99 9.03 8.46
N CYS A 220 23.93 8.81 7.70
CA CYS A 220 24.02 8.64 6.25
C CYS A 220 22.67 8.91 5.55
N LEU A 221 22.72 9.44 4.33
CA LEU A 221 21.63 9.34 3.35
C LEU A 221 21.89 8.09 2.52
N PHE A 222 20.94 7.16 2.46
CA PHE A 222 21.11 5.95 1.66
C PHE A 222 20.76 6.22 0.19
N GLY A 223 21.70 5.94 -0.68
CA GLY A 223 21.56 6.06 -2.14
C GLY A 223 21.61 4.70 -2.83
N ASN A 224 20.81 4.58 -3.89
CA ASN A 224 20.64 3.47 -4.83
C ASN A 224 19.82 2.29 -4.31
N ASP A 225 18.61 2.10 -4.86
CA ASP A 225 17.97 0.79 -4.85
C ASP A 225 17.02 0.54 -6.04
N TYR A 226 16.62 -0.73 -6.12
CA TYR A 226 15.77 -1.41 -7.06
C TYR A 226 14.33 -0.90 -7.10
N ALA A 227 13.81 -0.63 -8.31
CA ALA A 227 12.53 0.04 -8.54
C ALA A 227 11.34 -0.60 -7.79
N LEU A 228 11.22 -1.93 -7.78
CA LEU A 228 10.16 -2.64 -7.07
C LEU A 228 10.22 -2.49 -5.53
N GLY A 229 11.40 -2.24 -4.97
CA GLY A 229 11.61 -2.10 -3.53
C GLY A 229 11.51 -0.66 -3.01
N LEU A 230 11.58 0.34 -3.90
CA LEU A 230 11.71 1.76 -3.51
C LEU A 230 10.57 2.25 -2.60
N ARG A 231 9.35 1.75 -2.80
CA ARG A 231 8.19 2.07 -1.94
C ARG A 231 8.47 1.75 -0.47
N TRP A 232 9.10 0.62 -0.19
CA TRP A 232 9.44 0.20 1.17
C TRP A 232 10.72 0.86 1.66
N MET A 233 11.73 0.98 0.79
CA MET A 233 13.02 1.55 1.13
C MET A 233 12.94 3.03 1.49
N ARG A 234 12.01 3.79 0.90
CA ARG A 234 11.83 5.21 1.25
C ARG A 234 11.47 5.41 2.74
N HIS A 235 10.71 4.48 3.33
CA HIS A 235 10.37 4.52 4.75
C HIS A 235 11.61 4.37 5.64
N LEU A 236 12.66 3.73 5.14
CA LEU A 236 13.95 3.57 5.79
C LEU A 236 14.91 4.74 5.53
N GLY A 237 14.49 5.78 4.80
CA GLY A 237 15.28 6.98 4.52
C GLY A 237 16.15 6.91 3.26
N PHE A 238 15.81 6.05 2.30
CA PHE A 238 16.44 6.04 0.97
C PHE A 238 15.89 7.18 0.11
N VAL A 239 16.78 7.97 -0.53
CA VAL A 239 16.40 9.25 -1.19
C VAL A 239 16.51 9.21 -2.72
N GLN A 240 17.02 8.14 -3.34
CA GLN A 240 17.25 8.15 -4.78
C GLN A 240 17.04 6.82 -5.52
N VAL A 241 16.38 6.93 -6.68
CA VAL A 241 16.22 5.91 -7.72
C VAL A 241 17.57 5.68 -8.40
N SER A 242 18.05 4.44 -8.37
CA SER A 242 19.18 4.05 -9.21
C SER A 242 18.72 4.05 -10.67
N THR A 243 19.30 4.90 -11.51
CA THR A 243 19.20 4.80 -12.98
C THR A 243 20.08 3.67 -13.55
N ASN A 244 20.59 2.77 -12.70
CA ASN A 244 21.38 1.62 -13.13
C ASN A 244 20.52 0.70 -14.02
N PRO A 245 20.82 0.60 -15.32
CA PRO A 245 20.02 -0.18 -16.26
C PRO A 245 20.03 -1.67 -15.92
N VAL A 246 21.05 -2.17 -15.22
CA VAL A 246 21.10 -3.58 -14.77
C VAL A 246 20.06 -3.83 -13.68
N LEU A 247 19.94 -2.96 -12.68
CA LEU A 247 18.92 -3.11 -11.63
C LEU A 247 17.51 -2.92 -12.19
N ALA A 248 17.34 -2.04 -13.18
CA ALA A 248 16.07 -1.89 -13.89
C ALA A 248 15.70 -3.16 -14.66
N ALA A 249 16.64 -3.78 -15.38
CA ALA A 249 16.41 -5.04 -16.10
C ALA A 249 16.00 -6.18 -15.15
N ILE A 250 16.64 -6.28 -13.98
CA ILE A 250 16.28 -7.28 -12.96
C ILE A 250 14.82 -7.10 -12.48
N ALA A 251 14.30 -5.87 -12.47
CA ALA A 251 12.92 -5.58 -12.07
C ALA A 251 11.91 -6.29 -12.97
N PHE A 252 12.16 -6.22 -14.27
CA PHE A 252 11.36 -6.93 -15.28
C PHE A 252 11.55 -8.46 -15.24
N GLU A 253 12.67 -8.98 -14.71
CA GLU A 253 12.89 -10.42 -14.52
C GLU A 253 12.22 -10.99 -13.26
N ASP A 254 12.17 -10.21 -12.17
CA ASP A 254 11.48 -10.59 -10.93
C ASP A 254 9.97 -10.40 -11.06
N ASP A 255 9.53 -9.33 -11.75
CA ASP A 255 8.12 -9.10 -12.05
C ASP A 255 7.88 -8.84 -13.55
N PRO A 256 7.57 -9.90 -14.32
CA PRO A 256 7.26 -9.77 -15.74
C PRO A 256 5.99 -8.95 -16.04
N SER A 257 5.09 -8.75 -15.07
CA SER A 257 3.87 -7.94 -15.28
C SER A 257 4.20 -6.46 -15.56
N LEU A 258 5.39 -6.00 -15.15
CA LEU A 258 5.88 -4.65 -15.45
C LEU A 258 5.93 -4.36 -16.96
N TRP A 259 6.09 -5.39 -17.79
CA TRP A 259 6.05 -5.24 -19.25
C TRP A 259 4.67 -4.80 -19.76
N GLU A 260 3.59 -5.19 -19.09
CA GLU A 260 2.24 -4.80 -19.48
C GLU A 260 1.97 -3.33 -19.15
N GLY A 261 2.45 -2.84 -18.00
CA GLY A 261 2.43 -1.42 -17.67
C GLY A 261 3.20 -0.56 -18.68
N TYR A 262 4.40 -1.02 -19.08
CA TYR A 262 5.22 -0.34 -20.10
C TYR A 262 4.53 -0.23 -21.47
N LYS A 263 3.68 -1.20 -21.83
CA LYS A 263 2.93 -1.16 -23.11
C LYS A 263 1.75 -0.17 -23.08
N VAL A 264 1.24 0.14 -21.89
CA VAL A 264 0.04 0.98 -21.70
C VAL A 264 0.41 2.44 -21.40
N GLU A 265 1.60 2.71 -20.85
CA GLU A 265 2.11 4.08 -20.74
C GLU A 265 2.05 4.75 -22.12
N SER A 266 1.39 5.90 -22.18
CA SER A 266 1.21 6.65 -23.42
C SER A 266 2.57 7.15 -23.89
N PHE A 267 3.26 6.31 -24.65
CA PHE A 267 4.32 6.74 -25.52
C PHE A 267 3.82 7.97 -26.28
N CYS A 268 4.66 9.01 -26.34
CA CYS A 268 4.57 10.01 -27.39
C CYS A 268 4.20 9.29 -28.71
N ASP A 269 3.25 9.84 -29.49
CA ASP A 269 2.74 9.18 -30.70
C ASP A 269 3.85 8.74 -31.68
N ASP A 270 5.03 9.35 -31.58
CA ASP A 270 6.23 8.97 -32.32
C ASP A 270 6.81 7.61 -31.90
N PHE A 271 6.74 7.24 -30.63
CA PHE A 271 7.27 5.96 -30.12
C PHE A 271 6.32 4.79 -30.38
N LYS A 272 4.98 5.00 -30.36
CA LYS A 272 4.00 3.94 -30.70
C LYS A 272 4.26 3.35 -32.09
N LYS A 273 4.58 4.22 -33.06
CA LYS A 273 4.90 3.83 -34.44
C LYS A 273 6.21 3.04 -34.59
N VAL A 274 7.11 3.14 -33.61
CA VAL A 274 8.39 2.40 -33.59
C VAL A 274 8.20 1.04 -32.95
N VAL A 275 7.41 0.95 -31.87
CA VAL A 275 7.13 -0.32 -31.16
C VAL A 275 6.29 -1.26 -32.03
N GLU A 276 5.31 -0.78 -32.80
CA GLU A 276 4.49 -1.63 -33.68
C GLU A 276 5.27 -2.31 -34.83
N LYS A 277 6.54 -1.94 -35.05
CA LYS A 277 7.41 -2.50 -36.10
C LYS A 277 8.35 -3.59 -35.59
N HIS A 278 8.36 -3.89 -34.29
CA HIS A 278 9.24 -4.88 -33.64
C HIS A 278 8.45 -5.79 -32.70
#